data_AF-A0A350D4U8-F1
#
_entry.id   AF-A0A350D4U8-F1
#
_cell.length_a   1.000
_cell.length_b   1.000
_cell.length_c   1.000
_cell.angle_alpha   90.00
_cell.angle_beta   90.00
_cell.angle_gamma   90.00
#
_symmetry.space_group_name_H-M   'P 1'
#
loop_
_entity.id
_entity.type
_entity.pdbx_description
1 polymer ?
#
loop_
_entity_poly.entity_id
_entity_poly.type
_entity_poly.pdbx_seq_one_letter_code
_entity_poly.pdbx_strand_id
1 'polypeptide(L)'
;MTLGLLVAVPVLETQLKRENEEELIFRGQQYVEAIRLYQLKRPGSFPQSLEELTKEKCLRRLYPDPASKSGQWNLLLIPPVTASPGTGAQAGGTDKLLVATPAGLKKISRPQIVGVVSSSPEKSVRIYDGEEYYQKWLFYYGQTPGKKPQLIYQTAEK
;
A
#
# COMPACT_ATOMS: atom_id res chain seq x y z
N MET A 1 43.10 9.48 20.42
CA MET A 1 42.48 9.78 19.10
C MET A 1 41.22 8.94 18.95
N THR A 2 40.10 9.37 19.52
CA THR A 2 38.82 8.61 19.59
C THR A 2 37.61 9.40 19.06
N LEU A 3 37.84 10.56 18.42
CA LEU A 3 36.78 11.46 17.94
C LEU A 3 36.29 11.15 16.51
N GLY A 4 36.88 10.19 15.81
CA GLY A 4 36.54 9.89 14.40
C GLY A 4 35.28 9.05 14.18
N LEU A 5 34.80 8.31 15.19
CA LEU A 5 33.67 7.38 15.01
C LEU A 5 32.29 8.07 15.10
N LEU A 6 32.19 9.18 15.84
CA LEU A 6 30.92 9.85 16.16
C LEU A 6 30.27 10.56 14.94
N VAL A 7 31.06 10.96 13.94
CA VAL A 7 30.56 11.66 12.74
C VAL A 7 29.94 10.71 11.71
N ALA A 8 30.28 9.41 11.75
CA ALA A 8 29.83 8.44 10.75
C ALA A 8 28.44 7.82 11.02
N VAL A 9 27.96 7.85 12.27
CA VAL A 9 26.67 7.27 12.68
C VAL A 9 25.46 7.86 11.94
N PRO A 10 25.25 9.19 11.86
CA PRO A 10 24.06 9.74 11.20
C PRO A 10 24.05 9.42 9.70
N VAL A 11 25.21 9.34 9.04
CA VAL A 11 25.30 8.97 7.63
C VAL A 11 24.83 7.54 7.41
N LEU A 12 25.28 6.60 8.24
CA LEU A 12 24.85 5.19 8.15
C LEU A 12 23.34 5.04 8.33
N GLU A 13 22.75 5.71 9.33
CA GLU A 13 21.30 5.70 9.55
C GLU A 13 20.53 6.22 8.33
N THR A 14 21.03 7.28 7.67
CA THR A 14 20.40 7.77 6.44
C THR A 14 20.56 6.82 5.26
N GLN A 15 21.68 6.08 5.16
CA GLN A 15 21.85 5.07 4.10
C GLN A 15 20.89 3.90 4.30
N LEU A 16 20.79 3.38 5.54
CA LEU A 16 19.82 2.33 5.87
C LEU A 16 18.38 2.75 5.58
N LYS A 17 18.02 4.02 5.88
CA LYS A 17 16.71 4.56 5.51
C LYS A 17 16.48 4.57 4.00
N ARG A 18 17.47 4.96 3.21
CA ARG A 18 17.37 4.96 1.73
C ARG A 18 17.22 3.54 1.17
N GLU A 19 17.98 2.59 1.70
CA GLU A 19 17.84 1.18 1.32
C GLU A 19 16.44 0.65 1.65
N ASN A 20 15.92 0.97 2.83
CA ASN A 20 14.55 0.62 3.22
C ASN A 20 13.50 1.29 2.31
N GLU A 21 13.73 2.54 1.89
CA GLU A 21 12.85 3.27 0.96
C GLU A 21 12.83 2.65 -0.45
N GLU A 22 14.00 2.27 -0.97
CA GLU A 22 14.12 1.55 -2.23
C GLU A 22 13.42 0.19 -2.17
N GLU A 23 13.61 -0.53 -1.07
CA GLU A 23 12.94 -1.79 -0.85
C GLU A 23 11.42 -1.62 -0.65
N LEU A 24 10.99 -0.53 0.00
CA LEU A 24 9.57 -0.19 0.16
C LEU A 24 8.90 -0.02 -1.20
N ILE A 25 9.53 0.76 -2.09
CA ILE A 25 9.04 0.97 -3.46
C ILE A 25 9.03 -0.34 -4.23
N PHE A 26 10.13 -1.10 -4.17
CA PHE A 26 10.24 -2.38 -4.87
C PHE A 26 9.15 -3.37 -4.41
N ARG A 27 8.99 -3.56 -3.09
CA ARG A 27 7.97 -4.45 -2.52
C ARG A 27 6.56 -3.95 -2.83
N GLY A 28 6.31 -2.64 -2.75
CA GLY A 28 5.04 -2.03 -3.15
C GLY A 28 4.68 -2.33 -4.60
N GLN A 29 5.63 -2.18 -5.52
CA GLN A 29 5.45 -2.53 -6.94
C GLN A 29 5.19 -4.03 -7.15
N GLN A 30 5.83 -4.92 -6.39
CA GLN A 30 5.53 -6.36 -6.47
C GLN A 30 4.07 -6.66 -6.15
N TYR A 31 3.48 -5.98 -5.16
CA TYR A 31 2.05 -6.14 -4.87
C TYR A 31 1.15 -5.61 -6.00
N VAL A 32 1.51 -4.47 -6.62
CA VAL A 32 0.76 -3.93 -7.76
C VAL A 32 0.79 -4.88 -8.95
N GLU A 33 1.97 -5.40 -9.30
CA GLU A 33 2.12 -6.38 -10.39
C GLU A 33 1.40 -7.70 -10.06
N ALA A 34 1.41 -8.14 -8.81
CA ALA A 34 0.65 -9.31 -8.40
C ALA A 34 -0.86 -9.12 -8.59
N ILE A 35 -1.40 -7.94 -8.26
CA ILE A 35 -2.82 -7.63 -8.45
C ILE A 35 -3.15 -7.56 -9.95
N ARG A 36 -2.25 -7.00 -10.76
CA ARG A 36 -2.37 -7.03 -12.23
C ARG A 36 -2.44 -8.47 -12.74
N LEU A 37 -1.53 -9.34 -12.32
CA LEU A 37 -1.54 -10.76 -12.70
C LEU A 37 -2.81 -11.48 -12.23
N TYR A 38 -3.31 -11.15 -11.05
CA TYR A 38 -4.56 -11.68 -10.53
C TYR A 38 -5.74 -11.30 -11.44
N GLN A 39 -5.84 -10.04 -11.85
CA GLN A 39 -6.86 -9.61 -12.81
C GLN A 39 -6.75 -10.31 -14.17
N LEU A 40 -5.53 -10.51 -14.67
CA LEU A 40 -5.32 -11.22 -15.92
C LEU A 40 -5.80 -12.67 -15.84
N LYS A 41 -5.65 -13.32 -14.68
CA LYS A 41 -6.17 -14.68 -14.43
C LYS A 41 -7.67 -14.70 -14.19
N ARG A 42 -8.22 -13.67 -13.55
CA ARG A 42 -9.64 -13.57 -13.19
C ARG A 42 -10.17 -12.17 -13.52
N PRO A 43 -10.59 -11.93 -14.77
CA PRO A 43 -11.04 -10.62 -15.21
C PRO A 43 -12.19 -10.09 -14.35
N GLY A 44 -12.09 -8.82 -13.94
CA GLY A 44 -13.12 -8.14 -13.15
C GLY A 44 -13.19 -8.54 -11.68
N SER A 45 -12.25 -9.34 -11.17
CA SER A 45 -12.17 -9.67 -9.75
C SER A 45 -10.87 -9.17 -9.12
N PHE A 46 -10.95 -8.87 -7.83
CA PHE A 46 -9.82 -8.43 -7.00
C PHE A 46 -9.64 -9.40 -5.84
N PRO A 47 -8.41 -9.57 -5.34
CA PRO A 47 -8.16 -10.44 -4.20
C PRO A 47 -8.86 -9.90 -2.95
N GLN A 48 -9.42 -10.82 -2.16
CA GLN A 48 -10.06 -10.48 -0.88
C GLN A 48 -9.04 -10.41 0.27
N SER A 49 -7.90 -11.08 0.12
CA SER A 49 -6.78 -11.05 1.05
C SER A 49 -5.46 -11.12 0.29
N LEU A 50 -4.36 -10.65 0.92
CA LEU A 50 -3.03 -10.77 0.31
C LEU A 50 -2.58 -12.23 0.16
N GLU A 51 -3.06 -13.12 1.02
CA GLU A 51 -2.77 -14.56 0.97
C GLU A 51 -3.27 -15.19 -0.33
N GLU A 52 -4.38 -14.68 -0.89
CA GLU A 52 -4.92 -15.13 -2.16
C GLU A 52 -3.95 -14.89 -3.31
N LEU A 53 -3.20 -13.78 -3.29
CA LEU A 53 -2.16 -13.50 -4.29
C LEU A 53 -1.04 -14.55 -4.28
N THR A 54 -0.71 -15.09 -3.11
CA THR A 54 0.29 -16.16 -2.98
C THR A 54 -0.29 -17.50 -3.43
N LYS A 55 -1.53 -17.82 -3.04
CA LYS A 55 -2.25 -19.04 -3.43
C LYS A 55 -2.40 -19.17 -4.94
N GLU A 56 -2.77 -18.08 -5.62
CA GLU A 56 -2.92 -18.03 -7.07
C GLU A 56 -1.57 -17.91 -7.81
N LYS A 57 -0.43 -17.97 -7.10
CA LYS A 57 0.92 -17.81 -7.67
C LYS A 57 1.10 -16.49 -8.41
N CYS A 58 0.54 -15.40 -7.88
CA CYS A 58 0.80 -14.04 -8.35
C CYS A 58 1.94 -13.39 -7.55
N LEU A 59 2.14 -13.83 -6.30
CA LEU A 59 3.34 -13.56 -5.49
C LEU A 59 4.02 -14.86 -5.09
N ARG A 60 5.35 -14.80 -4.94
CA ARG A 60 6.14 -15.91 -4.39
C ARG A 60 5.95 -16.04 -2.87
N ARG A 61 5.84 -14.91 -2.18
CA ARG A 61 5.64 -14.80 -0.73
C ARG A 61 5.04 -13.45 -0.39
N LEU A 62 4.46 -13.33 0.81
CA LEU A 62 4.10 -12.04 1.38
C LEU A 62 5.37 -11.32 1.85
N TYR A 63 5.62 -10.14 1.30
CA TYR A 63 6.73 -9.29 1.69
C TYR A 63 6.29 -8.34 2.81
N PRO A 64 7.03 -8.26 3.93
CA PRO A 64 6.71 -7.31 4.99
C PRO A 64 6.96 -5.87 4.54
N ASP A 65 6.38 -4.91 5.22
CA ASP A 65 6.67 -3.48 5.04
C ASP A 65 8.03 -3.14 5.70
N PRO A 66 9.08 -2.76 4.93
CA PRO A 66 10.39 -2.43 5.50
C PRO A 66 10.42 -1.12 6.28
N ALA A 67 9.46 -0.21 6.05
CA ALA A 67 9.39 1.08 6.75
C ALA A 67 8.56 1.00 8.05
N SER A 68 7.79 -0.08 8.23
CA SER A 68 6.98 -0.29 9.42
C SER A 68 7.64 -1.25 10.41
N LYS A 69 7.66 -0.87 11.69
CA LYS A 69 8.19 -1.71 12.78
C LYS A 69 7.42 -3.02 12.94
N SER A 70 6.14 -3.06 12.58
CA SER A 70 5.32 -4.27 12.63
C SER A 70 5.45 -5.13 11.36
N GLY A 71 6.06 -4.60 10.30
CA GLY A 71 6.12 -5.23 8.99
C GLY A 71 4.76 -5.35 8.29
N GLN A 72 3.71 -4.72 8.80
CA GLN A 72 2.36 -4.82 8.25
C GLN A 72 2.07 -3.73 7.23
N TRP A 73 1.43 -4.11 6.14
CA TRP A 73 0.89 -3.17 5.16
C TRP A 73 -0.53 -2.78 5.53
N ASN A 74 -0.85 -1.50 5.31
CA ASN A 74 -2.23 -1.09 5.14
C ASN A 74 -2.67 -1.41 3.71
N LEU A 75 -3.94 -1.75 3.55
CA LEU A 75 -4.51 -2.18 2.28
C LEU A 75 -5.31 -1.05 1.68
N LEU A 76 -5.18 -0.88 0.37
CA LEU A 76 -5.97 0.04 -0.43
C LEU A 76 -7.12 -0.74 -1.08
N LEU A 77 -8.34 -0.33 -0.82
CA LEU A 77 -9.54 -0.97 -1.31
C LEU A 77 -10.39 -0.03 -2.14
N ILE A 78 -11.06 -0.58 -3.14
CA ILE A 78 -12.20 0.11 -3.74
C ILE A 78 -13.33 0.10 -2.70
N PRO A 79 -13.85 1.27 -2.31
CA PRO A 79 -14.99 1.31 -1.39
C PRO A 79 -16.16 0.56 -2.02
N PRO A 80 -16.89 -0.28 -1.26
CA PRO A 80 -18.08 -0.91 -1.78
C PRO A 80 -19.03 0.21 -2.22
N VAL A 81 -19.53 0.12 -3.45
CA VAL A 81 -20.58 1.01 -3.94
C VAL A 81 -21.81 0.78 -3.06
N THR A 82 -22.01 1.61 -2.04
CA THR A 82 -23.32 1.75 -1.42
C THR A 82 -24.19 2.37 -2.49
N ALA A 83 -25.06 1.55 -3.10
CA ALA A 83 -26.02 2.01 -4.08
C ALA A 83 -26.89 3.09 -3.44
N SER A 84 -26.53 4.36 -3.63
CA SER A 84 -27.48 5.45 -3.49
C SER A 84 -28.41 5.35 -4.70
N PRO A 85 -29.73 5.18 -4.50
CA PRO A 85 -30.67 5.13 -5.61
C PRO A 85 -30.72 6.53 -6.25
N GLY A 86 -30.10 6.69 -7.42
CA GLY A 86 -30.18 7.95 -8.18
C GLY A 86 -28.96 8.32 -9.02
N THR A 87 -27.79 7.73 -8.75
CA THR A 87 -26.57 8.03 -9.54
C THR A 87 -26.15 6.76 -10.27
N GLY A 88 -26.09 6.82 -11.60
CA GLY A 88 -25.69 5.68 -12.43
C GLY A 88 -24.43 5.03 -11.88
N ALA A 89 -24.43 3.69 -11.84
CA ALA A 89 -23.36 2.88 -11.30
C ALA A 89 -22.04 3.23 -12.00
N GLN A 90 -21.25 4.11 -11.40
CA GLN A 90 -19.86 4.25 -11.76
C GLN A 90 -19.16 3.01 -11.22
N ALA A 91 -18.77 2.14 -12.14
CA ALA A 91 -17.83 1.05 -11.88
C ALA A 91 -16.70 1.59 -11.00
N GLY A 92 -16.47 0.95 -9.85
CA GLY A 92 -15.60 1.43 -8.78
C GLY A 92 -14.26 1.92 -9.30
N GLY A 93 -14.14 3.24 -9.44
CA GLY A 93 -12.93 3.90 -9.91
C GLY A 93 -11.91 3.98 -8.79
N THR A 94 -10.63 4.02 -9.17
CA THR A 94 -9.53 4.27 -8.24
C THR A 94 -9.49 5.71 -7.72
N ASP A 95 -10.47 6.56 -8.05
CA ASP A 95 -10.54 7.96 -7.63
C ASP A 95 -10.77 8.13 -6.12
N LYS A 96 -11.41 7.15 -5.47
CA LYS A 96 -11.57 7.09 -4.02
C LYS A 96 -11.12 5.71 -3.53
N LEU A 97 -10.17 5.68 -2.61
CA LEU A 97 -9.66 4.45 -2.02
C LEU A 97 -9.88 4.45 -0.52
N LEU A 98 -10.37 3.33 -0.01
CA LEU A 98 -10.46 3.07 1.41
C LEU A 98 -9.13 2.47 1.88
N VAL A 99 -8.52 3.08 2.89
CA VAL A 99 -7.34 2.55 3.57
C VAL A 99 -7.82 1.73 4.77
N ALA A 100 -7.55 0.43 4.77
CA ALA A 100 -7.89 -0.47 5.86
C ALA A 100 -6.66 -1.18 6.41
N THR A 101 -6.62 -1.36 7.73
CA THR A 101 -5.65 -2.25 8.37
C THR A 101 -6.04 -3.71 8.13
N PRO A 102 -5.12 -4.69 8.26
CA PRO A 102 -5.47 -6.11 8.16
C PRO A 102 -6.58 -6.54 9.14
N ALA A 103 -6.69 -5.87 10.30
CA ALA A 103 -7.78 -6.07 11.24
C ALA A 103 -9.11 -5.45 10.76
N GLY A 104 -9.05 -4.23 10.20
CA GLY A 104 -10.22 -3.56 9.61
C GLY A 104 -10.80 -4.28 8.39
N LEU A 105 -9.94 -4.95 7.62
CA LEU A 105 -10.32 -5.76 6.46
C LEU A 105 -11.40 -6.79 6.78
N LYS A 106 -11.29 -7.46 7.94
CA LYS A 106 -12.25 -8.49 8.38
C LYS A 106 -13.66 -7.94 8.61
N LYS A 107 -13.80 -6.62 8.83
CA LYS A 107 -15.09 -5.94 9.03
C LYS A 107 -15.76 -5.58 7.70
N ILE A 108 -15.04 -5.69 6.58
CA ILE A 108 -15.54 -5.33 5.24
C ILE A 108 -16.09 -6.59 4.57
N SER A 109 -17.35 -6.54 4.14
CA SER A 109 -17.95 -7.61 3.35
C SER A 109 -17.46 -7.52 1.90
N ARG A 110 -16.80 -8.59 1.41
CA ARG A 110 -16.23 -8.72 0.06
C ARG A 110 -15.21 -7.60 -0.28
N PRO A 111 -14.09 -7.52 0.46
CA PRO A 111 -13.06 -6.53 0.18
C PRO A 111 -12.49 -6.70 -1.23
N GLN A 112 -12.29 -5.59 -1.93
CA GLN A 112 -11.60 -5.56 -3.23
C GLN A 112 -10.29 -4.82 -3.06
N ILE A 113 -9.21 -5.56 -2.82
CA ILE A 113 -7.89 -4.98 -2.61
C ILE A 113 -7.30 -4.60 -3.97
N VAL A 114 -6.94 -3.34 -4.12
CA VAL A 114 -6.30 -2.79 -5.33
C VAL A 114 -4.84 -2.43 -5.11
N GLY A 115 -4.37 -2.41 -3.87
CA GLY A 115 -3.02 -2.01 -3.56
C GLY A 115 -2.66 -2.09 -2.09
N VAL A 116 -1.47 -1.60 -1.79
CA VAL A 116 -0.90 -1.51 -0.45
C VAL A 116 -0.34 -0.11 -0.20
N VAL A 117 -0.29 0.28 1.06
CA VAL A 117 0.34 1.51 1.53
C VAL A 117 1.06 1.20 2.85
N SER A 118 2.19 1.86 3.09
CA SER A 118 2.93 1.64 4.33
C SER A 118 2.07 1.98 5.54
N SER A 119 2.25 1.26 6.64
CA SER A 119 1.61 1.61 7.92
C SER A 119 2.41 2.60 8.75
N SER A 120 3.61 2.98 8.29
CA SER A 120 4.51 3.85 9.03
C SER A 120 4.14 5.33 8.88
N PRO A 121 3.95 6.07 10.00
CA PRO A 121 3.75 7.52 9.98
C PRO A 121 5.07 8.31 9.89
N GLU A 122 6.22 7.62 9.77
CA GLU A 122 7.52 8.26 9.73
C GLU A 122 7.72 9.09 8.45
N LYS A 123 8.52 10.15 8.59
CA LYS A 123 8.91 11.02 7.48
C LYS A 123 9.98 10.33 6.63
N SER A 124 9.80 10.34 5.32
CA SER A 124 10.77 9.83 4.37
C SER A 124 11.90 10.83 4.10
N VAL A 125 13.07 10.29 3.78
CA VAL A 125 14.21 11.05 3.23
C VAL A 125 13.96 11.35 1.76
N ARG A 126 13.38 10.40 1.02
CA ARG A 126 12.98 10.57 -0.38
C ARG A 126 11.58 11.19 -0.49
N ILE A 127 11.33 11.94 -1.56
CA ILE A 127 9.98 12.36 -1.95
C ILE A 127 9.46 11.39 -3.01
N TYR A 128 8.31 10.76 -2.76
CA TYR A 128 7.68 9.82 -3.69
C TYR A 128 6.29 10.33 -4.06
N ASP A 129 6.02 10.50 -5.36
CA ASP A 129 4.79 11.13 -5.86
C ASP A 129 4.44 12.46 -5.17
N GLY A 130 5.46 13.23 -4.79
CA GLY A 130 5.27 14.50 -4.07
C GLY A 130 4.90 14.34 -2.58
N GLU A 131 5.06 13.15 -2.00
CA GLU A 131 4.78 12.88 -0.59
C GLU A 131 6.06 12.59 0.21
N GLU A 132 6.11 13.15 1.41
CA GLU A 132 7.22 13.04 2.36
C GLU A 132 6.94 12.03 3.50
N TYR A 133 5.85 11.26 3.41
CA TYR A 133 5.43 10.34 4.48
C TYR A 133 5.10 8.97 3.90
N TYR A 134 5.61 7.90 4.52
CA TYR A 134 5.44 6.53 4.01
C TYR A 134 3.97 6.10 3.92
N GLN A 135 3.14 6.48 4.90
CA GLN A 135 1.69 6.25 4.87
C GLN A 135 0.94 6.95 3.72
N LYS A 136 1.63 7.75 2.90
CA LYS A 136 1.12 8.40 1.71
C LYS A 136 1.78 7.90 0.42
N TRP A 137 2.72 6.96 0.52
CA TRP A 137 3.31 6.28 -0.63
C TRP A 137 2.35 5.19 -1.08
N LEU A 138 1.53 5.53 -2.06
CA LEU A 138 0.45 4.67 -2.54
C LEU A 138 0.97 3.75 -3.64
N PHE A 139 0.77 2.44 -3.46
CA PHE A 139 1.08 1.44 -4.47
C PHE A 139 -0.21 0.71 -4.83
N TYR A 140 -0.85 1.11 -5.93
CA TYR A 140 -2.13 0.50 -6.34
C TYR A 140 -2.23 0.30 -7.85
N TYR A 141 -3.02 -0.69 -8.23
CA TYR A 141 -3.32 -1.00 -9.62
C TYR A 141 -4.20 0.07 -10.26
N GLY A 142 -3.87 0.48 -11.49
CA GLY A 142 -4.59 1.53 -12.20
C GLY A 142 -4.20 2.96 -11.79
N GLN A 143 -3.05 3.13 -11.13
CA GLN A 143 -2.48 4.44 -10.83
C GLN A 143 -2.19 5.20 -12.13
N THR A 144 -2.62 6.46 -12.20
CA THR A 144 -2.33 7.35 -13.32
C THR A 144 -1.38 8.45 -12.84
N PRO A 145 -0.26 8.71 -13.55
CA PRO A 145 0.66 9.78 -13.18
C PRO A 145 -0.06 11.13 -12.99
N GLY A 146 0.17 11.78 -11.86
CA GLY A 146 -0.42 13.09 -11.55
C GLY A 146 -1.87 13.06 -11.03
N LYS A 147 -2.56 11.91 -11.03
CA LYS A 147 -3.91 11.77 -10.46
C LYS A 147 -3.86 11.00 -9.14
N LYS A 148 -3.98 11.72 -8.01
CA LYS A 148 -4.02 11.10 -6.68
C LYS A 148 -5.45 10.75 -6.27
N PRO A 149 -5.65 9.56 -5.67
CA PRO A 149 -6.95 9.17 -5.16
C PRO A 149 -7.26 9.86 -3.84
N GLN A 150 -8.54 10.06 -3.53
CA GLN A 150 -8.95 10.48 -2.20
C GLN A 150 -8.91 9.28 -1.26
N LEU A 151 -8.08 9.37 -0.22
CA LEU A 151 -7.94 8.32 0.80
C LEU A 151 -8.99 8.51 1.90
N ILE A 152 -9.80 7.48 2.11
CA ILE A 152 -10.72 7.38 3.23
C ILE A 152 -10.09 6.42 4.23
N TYR A 153 -9.70 6.90 5.40
CA TYR A 153 -9.18 6.03 6.44
C TYR A 153 -10.33 5.33 7.14
N GLN A 154 -10.29 4.01 7.21
CA GLN A 154 -11.21 3.27 8.07
C GLN A 154 -10.81 3.58 9.52
N THR A 155 -11.57 4.41 10.21
CA THR A 155 -11.42 4.62 11.64
C THR A 155 -11.66 3.28 12.34
N ALA A 156 -10.57 2.61 12.73
CA ALA A 156 -10.64 1.56 13.72
C ALA A 156 -10.94 2.25 15.05
N GLU A 157 -12.22 2.54 15.31
CA GLU A 157 -12.63 2.85 16.67
C GLU A 157 -12.25 1.66 17.57
N LYS A 158 -11.62 2.05 18.69
CA LYS A 158 -10.85 1.27 19.67
C LYS A 158 -11.53 -0.01 20.13
#